data_AF-A0A416RX98-F1
#
_entry.id   AF-A0A416RX98-F1
#
_cell.length_a   1.000
_cell.length_b   1.000
_cell.length_c   1.000
_cell.angle_alpha   90.00
_cell.angle_beta   90.00
_cell.angle_gamma   90.00
#
_symmetry.space_group_name_H-M   'P 1'
#
loop_
_entity.id
_entity.type
_entity.pdbx_description
1 polymer ?
#
loop_
_entity_poly.entity_id
_entity_poly.type
_entity_poly.pdbx_seq_one_letter_code
_entity_poly.pdbx_strand_id
1 'polypeptide(L)'
;MQKIVWEVQYSTPPLALKYCKKCQKKTEHASSGRFRVNAQGKYLDIWLIYKCKNCRTTWNLPLYSRIKPESIDNRLLEQFYSNDGSLALQYAFSTWLLQTNGAEIVLPDYQILGPHPDSGTTVELQITSQYSLPVKVSQILREKLGLSSRELEKLITDGRIQNISLKGLKKCRLNQEITLYIDMSTPYK
;
A
#
# COMPACT_ATOMS: atom_id res chain seq x y z
N MET A 1 30.79 -2.49 2.82
CA MET A 1 29.49 -1.80 2.89
C MET A 1 28.45 -2.83 3.27
N GLN A 2 27.80 -2.69 4.41
CA GLN A 2 26.81 -3.66 4.89
C GLN A 2 25.47 -3.42 4.20
N LYS A 3 24.79 -4.50 3.81
CA LYS A 3 23.43 -4.41 3.27
C LYS A 3 22.42 -4.69 4.38
N ILE A 4 21.43 -3.79 4.52
CA ILE A 4 20.30 -3.97 5.42
C ILE A 4 18.99 -3.83 4.65
N VAL A 5 17.96 -4.54 5.11
CA VAL A 5 16.63 -4.51 4.50
C VAL A 5 15.64 -4.01 5.53
N TRP A 6 14.84 -3.03 5.14
CA TRP A 6 13.64 -2.64 5.85
C TRP A 6 12.41 -3.07 5.08
N GLU A 7 11.51 -3.79 5.76
CA GLU A 7 10.24 -4.21 5.17
C GLU A 7 9.10 -3.38 5.77
N VAL A 8 8.37 -2.68 4.91
CA VAL A 8 7.15 -1.96 5.28
C VAL A 8 5.97 -2.93 5.19
N GLN A 9 5.36 -3.22 6.33
CA GLN A 9 4.22 -4.11 6.44
C GLN A 9 2.97 -3.36 6.88
N TYR A 10 1.91 -3.41 6.07
CA TYR A 10 0.61 -2.83 6.38
C TYR A 10 -0.21 -3.76 7.25
N SER A 11 -0.87 -3.21 8.26
CA SER A 11 -1.75 -3.97 9.17
C SER A 11 -3.01 -4.48 8.49
N THR A 12 -3.57 -3.71 7.55
CA THR A 12 -4.76 -4.04 6.77
C THR A 12 -4.68 -3.45 5.36
N PRO A 13 -5.54 -3.86 4.41
CA PRO A 13 -5.74 -3.10 3.18
C PRO A 13 -6.24 -1.67 3.47
N PRO A 14 -6.05 -0.72 2.53
CA PRO A 14 -6.62 0.62 2.66
C PRO A 14 -8.15 0.58 2.75
N LEU A 15 -8.70 1.54 3.49
CA LEU A 15 -10.16 1.72 3.56
C LEU A 15 -10.62 2.65 2.44
N ALA A 16 -11.83 2.38 1.96
CA ALA A 16 -12.49 3.19 0.96
C ALA A 16 -13.44 4.19 1.63
N LEU A 17 -13.09 5.47 1.62
CA LEU A 17 -13.95 6.53 2.12
C LEU A 17 -14.96 6.93 1.04
N LYS A 18 -16.22 6.54 1.25
CA LYS A 18 -17.31 6.69 0.25
C LYS A 18 -18.64 7.00 0.92
N TYR A 19 -19.54 7.66 0.19
CA TYR A 19 -20.91 7.90 0.67
C TYR A 19 -21.65 6.58 0.90
N CYS A 20 -22.18 6.39 2.11
CA CYS A 20 -23.01 5.25 2.46
C CYS A 20 -24.48 5.64 2.49
N LYS A 21 -25.31 5.00 1.64
CA LYS A 21 -26.75 5.29 1.56
C LYS A 21 -27.49 5.05 2.88
N LYS A 22 -27.13 4.02 3.65
CA LYS A 22 -27.76 3.74 4.95
C LYS A 22 -27.32 4.70 6.05
N CYS A 23 -26.06 5.14 6.05
CA CYS A 23 -25.58 6.12 7.04
C CYS A 23 -25.87 7.57 6.64
N GLN A 24 -26.28 7.79 5.38
CA GLN A 24 -26.51 9.10 4.76
C GLN A 24 -25.31 10.06 4.85
N LYS A 25 -24.10 9.52 4.99
CA LYS A 25 -22.85 10.30 5.08
C LYS A 25 -21.69 9.54 4.49
N LYS A 26 -20.57 10.23 4.30
CA LYS A 26 -19.31 9.60 3.92
C LYS A 26 -18.80 8.74 5.09
N THR A 27 -18.47 7.49 4.80
CA THR A 27 -17.96 6.54 5.79
C THR A 27 -16.87 5.68 5.20
N GLU A 28 -16.01 5.17 6.06
CA GLU A 28 -15.03 4.15 5.71
C GLU A 28 -15.72 2.82 5.38
N HIS A 29 -15.30 2.20 4.30
CA HIS A 29 -15.66 0.85 3.93
C HIS A 29 -14.40 -0.01 3.91
N ALA A 30 -14.45 -1.16 4.58
CA ALA A 30 -13.37 -2.14 4.58
C ALA A 30 -13.65 -3.24 3.55
N SER A 31 -12.61 -3.76 2.89
CA SER A 31 -12.73 -4.99 2.11
C SER A 31 -13.19 -6.13 3.04
N SER A 32 -14.14 -6.93 2.59
CA SER A 32 -14.57 -8.13 3.31
C SER A 32 -13.73 -9.36 2.99
N GLY A 33 -12.78 -9.25 2.04
CA GLY A 33 -12.00 -10.38 1.54
C GLY A 33 -12.82 -11.38 0.72
N ARG A 34 -14.04 -11.00 0.30
CA ARG A 34 -14.95 -11.87 -0.45
C ARG A 34 -15.29 -11.27 -1.80
N PHE A 35 -15.44 -12.13 -2.80
CA PHE A 35 -15.91 -11.77 -4.11
C PHE A 35 -17.40 -12.11 -4.27
N ARG A 36 -18.05 -11.36 -5.16
CA ARG A 36 -19.32 -11.74 -5.75
C ARG A 36 -19.09 -12.02 -7.22
N VAL A 37 -19.41 -13.23 -7.66
CA VAL A 37 -19.43 -13.59 -9.07
C VAL A 37 -20.89 -13.82 -9.44
N ASN A 38 -21.41 -13.00 -10.35
CA ASN A 38 -22.75 -13.21 -10.92
C ASN A 38 -22.61 -13.63 -12.38
N ALA A 39 -23.34 -14.67 -12.77
CA ALA A 39 -23.55 -15.03 -14.16
C ALA A 39 -24.91 -14.53 -14.63
N GLN A 40 -24.94 -13.90 -15.81
CA GLN A 40 -26.18 -13.51 -16.49
C GLN A 40 -26.10 -13.87 -17.97
N GLY A 41 -26.72 -14.99 -18.33
CA GLY A 41 -26.60 -15.56 -19.67
C GLY A 41 -25.14 -15.93 -19.96
N LYS A 42 -24.57 -15.36 -21.03
CA LYS A 42 -23.19 -15.61 -21.47
C LYS A 42 -22.14 -14.69 -20.85
N TYR A 43 -22.50 -13.89 -19.86
CA TYR A 43 -21.63 -12.89 -19.25
C TYR A 43 -21.46 -13.08 -17.76
N LEU A 44 -20.29 -12.70 -17.25
CA LEU A 44 -19.95 -12.62 -15.84
C LEU A 44 -19.73 -11.16 -15.41
N ASP A 45 -20.17 -10.86 -14.20
CA ASP A 45 -19.79 -9.68 -13.45
C ASP A 45 -19.14 -10.11 -12.13
N ILE A 46 -17.98 -9.54 -11.83
CA ILE A 46 -17.17 -9.90 -10.65
C ILE A 46 -16.89 -8.64 -9.85
N TRP A 47 -17.17 -8.70 -8.55
CA TRP A 47 -16.90 -7.61 -7.61
C TRP A 47 -16.11 -8.09 -6.40
N LEU A 48 -15.24 -7.23 -5.87
CA LEU A 48 -14.74 -7.35 -4.50
C LEU A 48 -15.74 -6.66 -3.56
N ILE A 49 -16.17 -7.38 -2.53
CA ILE A 49 -17.19 -6.90 -1.60
C ILE A 49 -16.53 -6.05 -0.51
N TYR A 50 -16.98 -4.80 -0.41
CA TYR A 50 -16.66 -3.89 0.69
C TYR A 50 -17.86 -3.73 1.63
N LYS A 51 -17.59 -3.44 2.90
CA LYS A 51 -18.60 -3.24 3.95
C LYS A 51 -18.35 -1.94 4.68
N CYS A 52 -19.39 -1.11 4.81
CA CYS A 52 -19.35 0.08 5.67
C CYS A 52 -18.96 -0.33 7.10
N LYS A 53 -17.98 0.34 7.70
CA LYS A 53 -17.54 0.06 9.08
C LYS A 53 -18.63 0.33 10.11
N ASN A 54 -19.58 1.23 9.81
CA ASN A 54 -20.63 1.63 10.76
C ASN A 54 -21.88 0.75 10.65
N CYS A 55 -22.42 0.57 9.44
CA CYS A 55 -23.73 -0.09 9.25
C CYS A 55 -23.66 -1.41 8.47
N ARG A 56 -22.45 -1.86 8.09
CA ARG A 56 -22.20 -3.10 7.35
C ARG A 56 -22.87 -3.22 5.98
N THR A 57 -23.44 -2.12 5.47
CA THR A 57 -24.00 -2.08 4.11
C THR A 57 -22.91 -2.39 3.09
N THR A 58 -23.27 -3.23 2.11
CA THR A 58 -22.37 -3.64 1.05
C THR A 58 -22.16 -2.53 0.03
N TRP A 59 -20.91 -2.34 -0.36
CA TRP A 59 -20.54 -1.74 -1.62
C TRP A 59 -19.78 -2.78 -2.44
N ASN A 60 -20.21 -3.03 -3.68
CA ASN A 60 -19.55 -3.98 -4.58
C ASN A 60 -18.57 -3.19 -5.46
N LEU A 61 -17.27 -3.35 -5.23
CA LEU A 61 -16.21 -2.76 -6.06
C LEU A 61 -16.09 -3.59 -7.35
N PRO A 62 -16.43 -3.06 -8.53
CA PRO A 62 -16.31 -3.80 -9.79
C PRO A 62 -14.86 -4.13 -10.10
N LEU A 63 -14.59 -5.40 -10.42
CA LEU A 63 -13.30 -5.88 -10.93
C LEU A 63 -13.40 -6.21 -12.41
N TYR A 64 -14.45 -6.94 -12.78
CA TYR A 64 -14.79 -7.28 -14.16
C TYR A 64 -16.28 -7.02 -14.38
N SER A 65 -16.64 -6.50 -15.54
CA SER A 65 -18.03 -6.22 -15.89
C SER A 65 -18.33 -6.72 -17.29
N ARG A 66 -19.39 -7.51 -17.41
CA ARG A 66 -19.90 -8.05 -18.67
C ARG A 66 -18.85 -8.77 -19.51
N ILE A 67 -17.95 -9.50 -18.85
CA ILE A 67 -16.93 -10.32 -19.54
C ILE A 67 -17.52 -11.68 -19.91
N LYS A 68 -17.00 -12.32 -20.95
CA LYS A 68 -17.33 -13.73 -21.21
C LYS A 68 -16.50 -14.62 -20.30
N PRO A 69 -17.01 -15.77 -19.79
CA PRO A 69 -16.22 -16.69 -18.99
C PRO A 69 -14.89 -17.10 -19.65
N GLU A 70 -14.87 -17.24 -20.97
CA GLU A 70 -13.68 -17.68 -21.71
C GLU A 70 -12.61 -16.57 -21.87
N SER A 71 -12.94 -15.33 -21.51
CA SER A 71 -12.03 -14.19 -21.58
C SER A 71 -11.21 -13.96 -20.31
N ILE A 72 -11.44 -14.78 -19.28
CA ILE A 72 -10.67 -14.76 -18.04
C ILE A 72 -9.99 -16.11 -17.86
N ASP A 73 -8.77 -16.09 -17.33
CA ASP A 73 -8.04 -17.31 -17.01
C ASP A 73 -8.86 -18.18 -16.03
N ASN A 74 -8.96 -19.49 -16.30
CA ASN A 74 -9.80 -20.39 -15.51
C ASN A 74 -9.32 -20.49 -14.06
N ARG A 75 -8.01 -20.46 -13.81
CA ARG A 75 -7.46 -20.51 -12.46
C ARG A 75 -7.77 -19.22 -11.70
N LEU A 76 -7.68 -18.07 -12.36
CA LEU A 76 -8.11 -16.80 -11.78
C LEU A 76 -9.62 -16.80 -11.46
N LEU A 77 -10.44 -17.36 -12.35
CA LEU A 77 -11.88 -17.49 -12.12
C LEU A 77 -12.21 -18.40 -10.93
N GLU A 78 -11.51 -19.53 -10.78
CA GLU A 78 -11.63 -20.41 -9.61
C GLU A 78 -11.24 -19.70 -8.30
N GLN A 79 -10.21 -18.84 -8.33
CA GLN A 79 -9.82 -18.03 -7.18
C GLN A 79 -10.91 -17.03 -6.78
N PHE A 80 -11.65 -16.47 -7.74
CA PHE A 80 -12.83 -15.65 -7.43
C PHE A 80 -13.95 -16.45 -6.77
N TYR A 81 -14.28 -17.63 -7.30
CA TYR A 81 -15.32 -18.49 -6.74
C TYR A 81 -14.98 -19.01 -5.34
N SER A 82 -13.72 -19.39 -5.11
CA SER A 82 -13.25 -19.90 -3.82
C SER A 82 -12.99 -18.80 -2.78
N ASN A 83 -13.06 -17.52 -3.16
CA ASN A 83 -12.66 -16.38 -2.32
C ASN A 83 -11.21 -16.49 -1.84
N ASP A 84 -10.29 -16.70 -2.78
CA ASP A 84 -8.85 -16.71 -2.50
C ASP A 84 -8.42 -15.43 -1.77
N GLY A 85 -7.85 -15.60 -0.57
CA GLY A 85 -7.50 -14.49 0.31
C GLY A 85 -6.36 -13.63 -0.24
N SER A 86 -5.36 -14.24 -0.88
CA SER A 86 -4.22 -13.54 -1.46
C SER A 86 -4.67 -12.66 -2.64
N LEU A 87 -5.55 -13.18 -3.49
CA LEU A 87 -6.16 -12.44 -4.58
C LEU A 87 -7.03 -11.30 -4.05
N ALA A 88 -7.82 -11.55 -3.00
CA ALA A 88 -8.65 -10.52 -2.38
C ALA A 88 -7.80 -9.37 -1.80
N LEU A 89 -6.66 -9.69 -1.17
CA LEU A 89 -5.70 -8.69 -0.71
C LEU A 89 -5.09 -7.92 -1.89
N GLN A 90 -4.65 -8.60 -2.95
CA GLN A 90 -4.08 -7.95 -4.13
C GLN A 90 -5.02 -6.89 -4.71
N TYR A 91 -6.31 -7.21 -4.86
CA TYR A 91 -7.31 -6.24 -5.31
C TYR A 91 -7.64 -5.17 -4.26
N ALA A 92 -7.66 -5.53 -2.97
CA ALA A 92 -7.94 -4.57 -1.89
C ALA A 92 -6.84 -3.52 -1.71
N PHE A 93 -5.58 -3.85 -2.01
CA PHE A 93 -4.45 -2.92 -1.98
C PHE A 93 -4.34 -2.04 -3.25
N SER A 94 -5.17 -2.27 -4.26
CA SER A 94 -5.18 -1.44 -5.47
C SER A 94 -5.85 -0.10 -5.23
N THR A 95 -5.04 0.92 -4.93
CA THR A 95 -5.51 2.31 -4.79
C THR A 95 -6.15 2.84 -6.07
N TRP A 96 -5.65 2.40 -7.23
CA TRP A 96 -6.22 2.75 -8.52
C TRP A 96 -7.67 2.26 -8.68
N LEU A 97 -7.96 1.00 -8.30
CA LEU A 97 -9.33 0.48 -8.37
C LEU A 97 -10.29 1.26 -7.47
N LEU A 98 -9.85 1.58 -6.25
CA LEU A 98 -10.65 2.37 -5.31
C LEU A 98 -10.94 3.78 -5.84
N GLN A 99 -9.92 4.48 -6.34
CA GLN A 99 -10.04 5.84 -6.85
C GLN A 99 -10.90 5.92 -8.12
N THR A 100 -10.67 5.03 -9.09
CA THR A 100 -11.46 4.98 -10.34
C THR A 100 -12.92 4.64 -10.08
N ASN A 101 -13.24 3.97 -8.97
CA ASN A 101 -14.60 3.71 -8.52
C ASN A 101 -15.12 4.74 -7.50
N GLY A 102 -14.52 5.95 -7.48
CA GLY A 102 -15.01 7.10 -6.73
C GLY A 102 -14.94 6.93 -5.22
N ALA A 103 -13.93 6.23 -4.71
CA ALA A 103 -13.58 6.21 -3.30
C ALA A 103 -12.30 7.01 -3.06
N GLU A 104 -12.26 7.71 -1.93
CA GLU A 104 -11.00 8.24 -1.40
C GLU A 104 -10.29 7.15 -0.60
N ILE A 105 -8.95 7.23 -0.57
CA ILE A 105 -8.11 6.25 0.12
C ILE A 105 -7.86 6.72 1.54
N VAL A 106 -8.17 5.89 2.52
CA VAL A 106 -7.64 6.00 3.88
C VAL A 106 -6.52 4.99 4.01
N LEU A 107 -5.29 5.48 4.22
CA LEU A 107 -4.13 4.60 4.37
C LEU A 107 -4.21 3.86 5.70
N PRO A 108 -3.84 2.57 5.71
CA PRO A 108 -3.74 1.78 6.93
C PRO A 108 -2.48 2.14 7.70
N ASP A 109 -2.45 1.79 8.99
CA ASP A 109 -1.23 1.81 9.76
C ASP A 109 -0.25 0.76 9.23
N TYR A 110 1.05 1.05 9.35
CA TYR A 110 2.12 0.15 8.96
C TYR A 110 3.23 0.11 10.01
N GLN A 111 4.05 -0.93 9.92
CA GLN A 111 5.28 -1.09 10.68
C GLN A 111 6.49 -1.21 9.75
N ILE A 112 7.67 -0.86 10.26
CA ILE A 112 8.93 -0.94 9.53
C ILE A 112 9.82 -1.98 10.23
N LEU A 113 9.88 -3.18 9.67
CA LEU A 113 10.72 -4.27 10.16
C LEU A 113 12.15 -4.12 9.63
N GLY A 114 13.12 -4.71 10.33
CA GLY A 114 14.53 -4.68 9.97
C GLY A 114 15.41 -3.90 10.96
N PRO A 115 16.74 -4.12 10.91
CA PRO A 115 17.68 -3.56 11.88
C PRO A 115 17.91 -2.06 11.65
N HIS A 116 18.30 -1.34 12.71
CA HIS A 116 18.86 -0.01 12.53
C HIS A 116 20.27 -0.09 11.94
N PRO A 117 20.68 0.88 11.10
CA PRO A 117 22.07 1.05 10.74
C PRO A 117 22.94 1.25 11.98
N ASP A 118 24.07 0.53 12.06
CA ASP A 118 25.02 0.70 13.15
C ASP A 118 25.73 2.07 13.05
N SER A 119 25.97 2.69 14.21
CA SER A 119 26.74 3.94 14.27
C SER A 119 28.16 3.72 13.76
N GLY A 120 28.71 4.68 13.00
CA GLY A 120 30.05 4.54 12.44
C GLY A 120 30.12 3.83 11.08
N THR A 121 29.00 3.34 10.54
CA THR A 121 28.99 2.52 9.31
C THR A 121 28.33 3.23 8.12
N THR A 122 28.73 2.84 6.91
CA THR A 122 27.97 3.15 5.69
C THR A 122 27.23 1.90 5.23
N VAL A 123 25.92 2.01 5.05
CA VAL A 123 25.03 0.90 4.70
C VAL A 123 24.33 1.13 3.38
N GLU A 124 24.15 0.04 2.63
CA GLU A 124 23.14 -0.04 1.56
C GLU A 124 21.82 -0.43 2.22
N LEU A 125 20.87 0.51 2.27
CA LEU A 125 19.53 0.28 2.77
C LEU A 125 18.58 -0.01 1.61
N GLN A 126 18.02 -1.22 1.58
CA GLN A 126 16.89 -1.54 0.72
C GLN A 126 15.59 -1.45 1.53
N ILE A 127 14.66 -0.61 1.09
CA ILE A 127 13.32 -0.52 1.68
C ILE A 127 12.36 -1.22 0.74
N THR A 128 11.62 -2.20 1.23
CA THR A 128 10.68 -3.02 0.46
C THR A 128 9.27 -2.99 1.02
N SER A 129 8.29 -3.34 0.20
CA SER A 129 6.90 -3.51 0.57
C SER A 129 6.22 -4.46 -0.41
N GLN A 130 5.43 -5.40 0.11
CA GLN A 130 4.65 -6.31 -0.73
C GLN A 130 3.62 -5.56 -1.61
N TYR A 131 3.04 -4.48 -1.07
CA TYR A 131 2.00 -3.70 -1.73
C TYR A 131 2.44 -2.25 -1.97
N SER A 132 2.02 -1.66 -3.08
CA SER A 132 2.30 -0.27 -3.40
C SER A 132 1.20 0.64 -2.84
N LEU A 133 1.45 1.20 -1.65
CA LEU A 133 0.67 2.30 -1.10
C LEU A 133 1.51 3.59 -1.11
N PRO A 134 0.88 4.77 -1.23
CA PRO A 134 1.58 6.04 -1.44
C PRO A 134 2.29 6.60 -0.18
N VAL A 135 2.94 5.75 0.62
CA VAL A 135 3.77 6.13 1.77
C VAL A 135 5.06 6.75 1.27
N LYS A 136 5.44 7.90 1.86
CA LYS A 136 6.66 8.62 1.47
C LYS A 136 7.89 7.95 2.08
N VAL A 137 8.96 7.83 1.28
CA VAL A 137 10.25 7.31 1.77
C VAL A 137 10.83 8.20 2.88
N SER A 138 10.64 9.52 2.78
CA SER A 138 11.00 10.46 3.86
C SER A 138 10.23 10.24 5.16
N GLN A 139 9.02 9.72 5.11
CA GLN A 139 8.26 9.38 6.32
C GLN A 139 8.83 8.11 6.96
N ILE A 140 9.05 7.07 6.17
CA ILE A 140 9.66 5.80 6.60
C ILE A 140 11.02 6.05 7.29
N LEU A 141 11.90 6.84 6.67
CA LEU A 141 13.21 7.18 7.23
C LEU A 141 13.09 7.91 8.57
N ARG A 142 12.21 8.91 8.67
CA ARG A 142 12.03 9.68 9.91
C ARG A 142 11.49 8.83 11.04
N GLU A 143 10.47 8.02 10.77
CA GLU A 143 9.86 7.14 11.77
C GLU A 143 10.86 6.09 12.24
N LYS A 144 11.54 5.41 11.32
CA LYS A 144 12.49 4.36 11.68
C LYS A 144 13.73 4.92 12.37
N LEU A 145 14.26 6.07 11.97
CA LEU A 145 15.48 6.65 12.56
C LEU A 145 15.20 7.62 13.72
N GLY A 146 13.94 7.91 14.05
CA GLY A 146 13.59 8.89 15.08
C GLY A 146 13.96 10.33 14.71
N LEU A 147 14.01 10.66 13.41
CA LEU A 147 14.48 11.95 12.92
C LEU A 147 13.32 12.93 12.68
N SER A 148 13.56 14.20 13.00
CA SER A 148 12.76 15.32 12.51
C SER A 148 12.98 15.54 11.00
N SER A 149 12.08 16.32 10.39
CA SER A 149 12.24 16.72 8.99
C SER A 149 13.53 17.51 8.74
N ARG A 150 13.96 18.35 9.70
CA ARG A 150 15.17 19.15 9.56
C ARG A 150 16.43 18.30 9.60
N GLU A 151 16.49 17.31 10.50
CA GLU A 151 17.62 16.40 10.59
C GLU A 151 17.74 15.56 9.33
N LEU A 152 16.63 14.98 8.84
CA LEU A 152 16.65 14.22 7.59
C LEU A 152 17.12 15.07 6.40
N GLU A 153 16.65 16.32 6.29
CA GLU A 153 17.07 17.24 5.22
C GLU A 153 18.56 17.58 5.31
N LYS A 154 19.08 17.77 6.53
CA LYS A 154 20.51 18.00 6.77
C LYS A 154 21.34 16.81 6.30
N LEU A 155 20.96 15.57 6.62
CA LEU A 155 21.70 14.38 6.19
C LEU A 155 21.77 14.22 4.67
N ILE A 156 20.73 14.59 3.96
CA ILE A 156 20.73 14.55 2.50
C ILE A 156 21.64 15.65 1.95
N THR A 157 21.56 16.86 2.52
CA THR A 157 22.37 18.01 2.08
C THR A 157 23.86 17.78 2.35
N ASP A 158 24.18 17.14 3.46
CA ASP A 158 25.54 16.74 3.85
C ASP A 158 26.05 15.52 3.03
N GLY A 159 25.27 14.98 2.09
CA GLY A 159 25.65 13.85 1.25
C GLY A 159 25.67 12.49 1.98
N ARG A 160 25.12 12.43 3.19
CA ARG A 160 25.06 11.22 4.02
C ARG A 160 23.93 10.28 3.63
N ILE A 161 22.88 10.77 2.99
CA ILE A 161 21.88 9.93 2.32
C ILE A 161 22.00 10.16 0.81
N GLN A 162 22.39 9.12 0.09
CA GLN A 162 22.66 9.17 -1.35
C GLN A 162 21.66 8.35 -2.15
N ASN A 163 21.82 8.38 -3.48
CA ASN A 163 20.92 7.78 -4.47
C ASN A 163 19.52 8.44 -4.53
N ILE A 164 19.34 9.57 -3.85
CA ILE A 164 18.13 10.38 -3.93
C ILE A 164 18.44 11.84 -3.63
N SER A 165 17.90 12.76 -4.44
CA SER A 165 17.99 14.19 -4.14
C SER A 165 16.97 14.60 -3.08
N LEU A 166 17.20 15.71 -2.39
CA LEU A 166 16.25 16.27 -1.41
C LEU A 166 14.86 16.51 -2.03
N LYS A 167 14.82 17.08 -3.25
CA LYS A 167 13.59 17.29 -4.02
C LYS A 167 12.94 15.96 -4.42
N GLY A 168 13.75 14.96 -4.74
CA GLY A 168 13.33 13.59 -5.03
C GLY A 168 12.68 12.95 -3.81
N LEU A 169 13.34 12.94 -2.65
CA LEU A 169 12.87 12.27 -1.44
C LEU A 169 11.57 12.87 -0.88
N LYS A 170 11.39 14.19 -0.97
CA LYS A 170 10.14 14.87 -0.54
C LYS A 170 8.91 14.41 -1.35
N LYS A 171 9.13 13.95 -2.58
CA LYS A 171 8.07 13.48 -3.50
C LYS A 171 8.06 11.96 -3.69
N CYS A 172 9.14 11.28 -3.31
CA CYS A 172 9.32 9.85 -3.51
C CYS A 172 8.36 9.06 -2.61
N ARG A 173 7.54 8.24 -3.25
CA ARG A 173 6.68 7.26 -2.61
C ARG A 173 7.28 5.88 -2.84
N LEU A 174 7.20 5.02 -1.84
CA LEU A 174 7.66 3.65 -1.95
C LEU A 174 6.80 2.93 -3.00
N ASN A 175 7.39 2.58 -4.14
CA ASN A 175 6.74 1.78 -5.17
C ASN A 175 7.33 0.38 -5.16
N GLN A 176 6.94 -0.39 -4.15
CA GLN A 176 7.44 -1.74 -3.80
C GLN A 176 8.88 -1.79 -3.31
N GLU A 177 9.84 -1.13 -3.97
CA GLU A 177 11.21 -1.09 -3.49
C GLU A 177 11.95 0.22 -3.79
N ILE A 178 12.95 0.53 -2.96
CA ILE A 178 13.94 1.57 -3.20
C ILE A 178 15.24 1.23 -2.47
N THR A 179 16.37 1.55 -3.07
CA THR A 179 17.70 1.39 -2.45
C THR A 179 18.35 2.75 -2.23
N LEU A 180 18.79 2.99 -1.00
CA LEU A 180 19.48 4.20 -0.55
C LEU A 180 20.84 3.81 0.04
N TYR A 181 21.80 4.74 0.01
CA TYR A 181 23.03 4.60 0.79
C TYR A 181 22.99 5.58 1.95
N ILE A 182 23.23 5.08 3.17
CA ILE A 182 23.19 5.89 4.39
C ILE A 182 24.55 5.80 5.08
N ASP A 183 25.18 6.96 5.28
CA ASP A 183 26.39 7.11 6.07
C ASP A 183 26.06 7.51 7.51
N MET A 184 26.34 6.61 8.45
CA MET A 184 26.20 6.76 9.90
C MET A 184 27.52 7.09 10.60
N SER A 185 28.58 7.42 9.85
CA SER A 185 29.94 7.65 10.36
C SER A 185 30.03 8.70 11.47
N THR A 186 29.16 9.72 11.45
CA THR A 186 29.12 10.80 12.45
C THR A 186 27.83 10.76 13.27
N PRO A 187 27.88 10.86 14.61
CA PRO A 187 26.67 10.89 15.44
C PRO A 187 25.73 12.03 15.04
N TYR A 188 24.42 11.77 15.06
CA TYR A 188 23.41 12.81 14.97
C TYR A 188 23.47 13.65 16.25
N LYS A 189 23.84 14.92 16.15
CA LYS A 189 23.81 15.88 17.28
C LYS A 189 22.40 16.42 17.46
#